data_AF-A0A397XXQ3-F1
#
_entry.id   AF-A0A397XXQ3-F1
#
_cell.length_a   1.000
_cell.length_b   1.000
_cell.length_c   1.000
_cell.angle_alpha   90.00
_cell.angle_beta   90.00
_cell.angle_gamma   90.00
#
_symmetry.space_group_name_H-M   'P 1'
#
loop_
_entity.id
_entity.type
_entity.pdbx_description
1 polymer ?
#
loop_
_entity_poly.entity_id
_entity_poly.type
_entity_poly.pdbx_seq_one_letter_code
_entity_poly.pdbx_strand_id
1 'polypeptide(L)'
;MIISDSCCLCDSAPKSRDHLFLQCEISESFRIMAFQRLGYMSFLYHAWISFMHWLFHRDFSCPLLLKRLMGQSIVYGIWAERDRKVHEGKTSISSVIFK
;
A
#
# COMPACT_ATOMS: atom_id res chain seq x y z
N MET A 1 -7.28 8.44 25.07
CA MET A 1 -7.10 7.75 23.78
C MET A 1 -5.60 7.62 23.55
N ILE A 2 -5.02 6.45 23.85
CA ILE A 2 -3.58 6.22 23.66
C ILE A 2 -3.39 6.04 22.16
N ILE A 3 -2.86 7.06 21.49
CA ILE A 3 -2.38 6.91 20.12
C ILE A 3 -1.08 6.12 20.25
N SER A 4 -1.13 4.83 19.93
CA SER A 4 0.08 4.04 19.84
C SER A 4 0.99 4.65 18.76
N ASP A 5 2.27 4.84 19.09
CA ASP A 5 3.28 5.24 18.11
C ASP A 5 3.64 4.08 17.16
N SER A 6 3.09 2.89 17.36
CA SER A 6 3.27 1.75 16.46
C SER A 6 2.33 1.78 15.26
N CYS A 7 2.78 1.14 14.18
CA CYS A 7 2.03 0.95 12.95
C CYS A 7 0.72 0.22 13.24
N CYS A 8 -0.40 0.82 12.83
CA CYS A 8 -1.72 0.27 13.08
C CYS A 8 -1.97 -1.09 12.38
N LEU A 9 -1.10 -1.53 11.46
CA LEU A 9 -1.22 -2.79 10.74
C LEU A 9 -0.33 -3.91 11.29
N CYS A 10 0.98 -3.68 11.45
CA CYS A 10 1.91 -4.71 11.90
C CYS A 10 2.31 -4.60 13.37
N ASP A 11 1.93 -3.51 14.05
CA ASP A 11 2.29 -3.18 15.45
C ASP A 11 3.80 -3.18 15.78
N SER A 12 4.66 -3.32 14.76
CA SER A 12 6.08 -3.67 14.92
C SER A 12 7.07 -2.55 14.58
N ALA A 13 6.60 -1.44 14.00
CA ALA A 13 7.43 -0.30 13.61
C ALA A 13 6.72 1.02 13.88
N PRO A 14 7.44 2.16 13.96
CA PRO A 14 6.82 3.46 14.14
C PRO A 14 5.78 3.79 13.05
N LYS A 15 4.69 4.41 13.46
CA LYS A 15 3.64 4.90 12.57
C LYS A 15 4.20 6.03 11.72
N SER A 16 4.52 5.72 10.47
CA SER A 16 4.79 6.72 9.44
C SER A 16 3.97 6.41 8.19
N ARG A 17 3.73 7.43 7.35
CA ARG A 17 3.05 7.25 6.07
C ARG A 17 3.83 6.27 5.17
N ASP A 18 5.14 6.43 5.13
CA ASP A 18 6.02 5.57 4.34
C ASP A 18 5.94 4.13 4.84
N HIS A 19 5.99 3.92 6.15
CA HIS A 19 5.84 2.59 6.70
C HIS A 19 4.46 2.00 6.40
N LEU A 20 3.38 2.72 6.71
CA LEU A 20 2.01 2.23 6.55
C LEU A 20 1.69 1.81 5.10
N PHE A 21 2.15 2.58 4.12
CA PHE A 21 1.77 2.34 2.72
C PHE A 21 2.82 1.59 1.89
N LEU A 22 4.10 1.61 2.29
CA LEU A 22 5.19 1.17 1.42
C LEU A 22 6.18 0.19 2.06
N GLN A 23 6.28 0.16 3.40
CA GLN A 23 7.28 -0.68 4.10
C GLN A 23 6.64 -1.71 5.05
N CYS A 24 5.36 -1.56 5.38
CA CYS A 24 4.67 -2.49 6.26
C CYS A 24 4.48 -3.83 5.52
N GLU A 25 4.89 -4.93 6.12
CA GLU A 25 4.79 -6.28 5.55
C GLU A 25 3.37 -6.61 5.05
N ILE A 26 2.34 -6.16 5.77
CA ILE A 26 0.95 -6.35 5.37
C ILE A 26 0.65 -5.54 4.10
N SER A 27 1.07 -4.26 4.05
CA SER A 27 0.89 -3.39 2.89
C SER A 27 1.71 -3.82 1.67
N GLU A 28 2.86 -4.46 1.89
CA GLU A 28 3.76 -4.90 0.85
C GLU A 28 3.10 -5.93 -0.07
N SER A 29 2.30 -6.84 0.48
CA SER A 29 1.55 -7.80 -0.33
C SER A 29 0.60 -7.14 -1.34
N PHE A 30 -0.11 -6.08 -0.95
CA PHE A 30 -0.97 -5.29 -1.84
C PHE A 30 -0.15 -4.64 -2.95
N ARG A 31 0.99 -4.04 -2.58
CA ARG A 31 1.90 -3.38 -3.51
C ARG A 31 2.48 -4.36 -4.52
N ILE A 32 3.05 -5.48 -4.07
CA ILE A 32 3.66 -6.48 -4.96
C ILE A 32 2.64 -6.97 -5.99
N MET A 33 1.44 -7.36 -5.56
CA MET A 33 0.40 -7.83 -6.48
C MET A 33 -0.02 -6.75 -7.48
N ALA A 34 -0.20 -5.51 -7.02
CA ALA A 34 -0.56 -4.39 -7.86
C ALA A 34 0.50 -4.08 -8.92
N PHE A 35 1.78 -4.04 -8.54
CA PHE A 35 2.89 -3.76 -9.45
C PHE A 35 3.12 -4.90 -10.45
N GLN A 36 2.99 -6.16 -10.02
CA GLN A 36 3.04 -7.33 -10.90
C GLN A 36 1.95 -7.28 -11.98
N ARG A 37 0.71 -6.89 -11.63
CA ARG A 37 -0.39 -6.74 -12.60
C ARG A 37 -0.15 -5.65 -13.65
N LEU A 38 0.70 -4.67 -13.35
CA LEU A 38 1.06 -3.58 -14.25
C LEU A 38 2.37 -3.85 -15.02
N GLY A 39 3.01 -5.00 -14.83
CA GLY A 39 4.28 -5.34 -15.49
C GLY A 39 5.51 -4.60 -14.94
N TYR A 40 5.41 -3.98 -13.76
CA TYR A 40 6.56 -3.37 -13.10
C TYR A 40 7.32 -4.40 -12.27
N MET A 41 8.65 -4.29 -12.25
CA MET A 41 9.46 -4.98 -11.25
C MET A 41 9.06 -4.46 -9.87
N SER A 42 8.88 -5.35 -8.90
CA SER A 42 8.39 -5.07 -7.53
C SER A 42 9.31 -4.18 -6.69
N PHE A 43 10.39 -3.68 -7.29
CA PHE A 43 11.40 -2.89 -6.64
C PHE A 43 11.04 -1.41 -6.71
N LEU A 44 11.40 -0.72 -5.63
CA LEU A 44 11.44 0.73 -5.51
C LEU A 44 10.06 1.30 -5.22
N TYR A 45 9.78 1.57 -3.95
CA TYR A 45 9.71 2.93 -3.43
C TYR A 45 9.37 2.79 -1.94
N HIS A 46 10.37 2.93 -1.07
CA HIS A 46 10.15 2.94 0.39
C HIS A 46 9.76 4.33 0.92
N ALA A 47 9.51 5.28 0.02
CA ALA A 47 9.18 6.67 0.32
C ALA A 47 7.93 7.11 -0.46
N TRP A 48 7.00 7.75 0.24
CA TRP A 48 5.74 8.23 -0.33
C TRP A 48 5.95 9.19 -1.49
N ILE A 49 6.98 10.04 -1.40
CA ILE A 49 7.32 10.99 -2.45
C ILE A 49 7.62 10.25 -3.76
N SER A 50 8.39 9.17 -3.70
CA SER A 50 8.74 8.40 -4.89
C SER A 50 7.53 7.66 -5.49
N PHE A 51 6.62 7.17 -4.63
CA PHE A 51 5.33 6.63 -5.08
C PHE A 51 4.48 7.68 -5.79
N MET A 52 4.39 8.89 -5.25
CA MET A 52 3.68 10.01 -5.90
C MET A 52 4.35 10.39 -7.22
N HIS A 53 5.68 10.49 -7.26
CA HIS A 53 6.41 10.75 -8.50
C HIS A 53 6.07 9.70 -9.58
N TRP A 54 6.05 8.40 -9.21
CA TRP A 54 5.66 7.33 -10.12
C TRP A 54 4.21 7.49 -10.65
N LEU A 55 3.26 7.91 -9.82
CA LEU A 55 1.86 8.14 -10.22
C LEU A 55 1.69 9.28 -11.23
N PHE A 56 2.62 10.24 -11.27
CA PHE A 56 2.60 11.36 -12.20
C PHE A 56 3.56 11.19 -13.38
N HIS A 57 4.51 10.26 -13.28
CA HIS A 57 5.49 9.99 -14.32
C HIS A 57 4.87 9.21 -15.49
N ARG A 58 5.08 9.72 -16.71
CA ARG A 58 4.70 9.03 -17.96
C ARG A 58 5.86 8.13 -18.40
N ASP A 59 5.57 6.87 -18.61
CA ASP A 59 6.50 5.91 -19.21
C ASP A 59 5.77 5.07 -20.27
N PHE A 60 6.50 4.20 -20.97
CA PHE A 60 5.95 3.30 -21.98
C PHE A 60 5.37 2.01 -21.39
N SER A 61 5.52 1.78 -20.09
CA SER A 61 5.12 0.53 -19.43
C SER A 61 3.61 0.51 -19.13
N CYS A 62 3.03 1.63 -18.69
CA CYS A 62 1.62 1.68 -18.31
C CYS A 62 1.00 3.06 -18.56
N PRO A 63 -0.22 3.15 -19.14
CA PRO A 63 -0.95 4.40 -19.27
C PRO A 63 -1.11 5.12 -17.92
N LEU A 64 -0.98 6.45 -17.94
CA LEU A 64 -1.04 7.28 -16.72
C LEU A 64 -2.35 7.11 -15.93
N LEU A 65 -3.47 6.90 -16.63
CA LEU A 65 -4.76 6.63 -15.98
C LEU A 65 -4.72 5.33 -15.18
N LEU A 66 -4.17 4.25 -15.75
CA LEU A 66 -4.11 2.95 -15.12
C LEU A 66 -3.17 2.96 -13.90
N LYS A 67 -2.04 3.67 -13.97
CA LYS A 67 -1.18 3.94 -12.80
C LYS A 67 -1.95 4.60 -11.66
N ARG A 68 -2.73 5.64 -11.97
CA ARG A 68 -3.51 6.39 -10.98
C ARG A 68 -4.61 5.54 -10.34
N LEU A 69 -5.34 4.78 -11.15
CA LEU A 69 -6.33 3.83 -10.66
C LEU A 69 -5.69 2.79 -9.74
N MET A 70 -4.54 2.25 -10.13
CA MET A 70 -3.83 1.30 -9.28
C MET A 70 -3.36 1.93 -7.96
N GLY A 71 -2.81 3.15 -8.01
CA GLY A 71 -2.42 3.89 -6.81
C GLY A 71 -3.59 4.13 -5.87
N GLN A 72 -4.75 4.50 -6.39
CA GLN A 72 -5.99 4.62 -5.63
C GLN A 72 -6.39 3.29 -5.00
N SER A 73 -6.37 2.19 -5.76
CA SER A 73 -6.69 0.85 -5.24
C SER A 73 -5.75 0.40 -4.14
N ILE A 74 -4.44 0.67 -4.25
CA ILE A 74 -3.45 0.35 -3.20
C ILE A 74 -3.77 1.14 -1.92
N VAL A 75 -3.92 2.47 -2.03
CA VAL A 75 -4.17 3.35 -0.88
C VAL A 75 -5.50 2.99 -0.21
N TYR A 76 -6.55 2.78 -0.99
CA TYR A 76 -7.87 2.42 -0.49
C TYR A 76 -7.86 1.03 0.16
N GLY A 77 -7.23 0.03 -0.46
CA GLY A 77 -7.13 -1.32 0.11
C GLY A 77 -6.41 -1.33 1.45
N ILE A 78 -5.31 -0.59 1.58
CA ILE A 78 -4.56 -0.44 2.83
C ILE A 78 -5.39 0.30 3.89
N TRP A 79 -6.13 1.34 3.49
CA TRP A 79 -7.03 2.06 4.40
C TRP A 79 -8.16 1.16 4.91
N ALA A 80 -8.80 0.38 4.03
CA ALA A 80 -9.83 -0.58 4.40
C ALA A 80 -9.30 -1.69 5.33
N GLU A 81 -8.09 -2.19 5.07
CA GLU A 81 -7.40 -3.16 5.93
C GLU A 81 -7.18 -2.60 7.35
N ARG A 82 -6.68 -1.36 7.44
CA ARG A 82 -6.48 -0.66 8.70
C ARG A 82 -7.78 -0.52 9.46
N ASP A 83 -8.83 -0.04 8.80
CA ASP A 83 -10.11 0.18 9.45
C ASP A 83 -10.72 -1.15 9.92
N ARG A 84 -10.59 -2.23 9.14
CA ARG A 84 -11.01 -3.56 9.58
C ARG A 84 -10.23 -4.02 10.82
N LYS A 85 -8.91 -3.86 10.85
CA LYS A 85 -8.11 -4.24 12.03
C LYS A 85 -8.48 -3.43 13.28
N VAL A 86 -8.75 -2.13 13.13
CA VAL A 86 -9.15 -1.26 14.24
C VAL A 86 -10.51 -1.67 14.82
N HIS A 87 -11.47 -2.06 13.99
CA HIS A 87 -12.84 -2.39 14.44
C HIS A 87 -13.02 -3.87 14.81
N GLU A 88 -12.36 -4.80 14.10
CA GLU A 88 -12.55 -6.25 14.24
C GLU A 88 -11.38 -6.95 14.96
N GLY A 89 -10.26 -6.25 15.18
CA GLY A 89 -9.05 -6.81 15.80
C GLY A 89 -8.30 -7.84 14.93
N LYS A 90 -8.67 -8.00 13.65
CA LYS A 90 -8.12 -9.02 12.75
C LYS A 90 -7.47 -8.40 11.50
N THR A 91 -6.25 -8.81 11.21
CA THR A 91 -5.57 -8.58 9.93
C THR A 91 -5.90 -9.73 8.98
N SER A 92 -6.28 -9.47 7.73
CA SER A 92 -6.31 -10.51 6.68
C SER A 92 -5.23 -10.23 5.65
N ILE A 93 -4.58 -11.31 5.22
CA ILE A 93 -3.59 -11.25 4.17
C ILE A 93 -4.30 -11.01 2.82
N SER A 94 -3.72 -10.14 2.01
CA SER A 94 -4.29 -9.44 0.83
C SER A 94 -4.92 -10.32 -0.27
N SER A 95 -4.74 -11.64 -0.23
CA SER A 95 -5.24 -12.58 -1.25
C SER A 95 -6.76 -12.61 -1.42
N VAL A 96 -7.53 -12.01 -0.49
CA VAL A 96 -9.00 -11.98 -0.55
C VAL A 96 -9.56 -10.72 -1.26
N ILE A 97 -8.80 -9.62 -1.33
CA ILE A 97 -9.35 -8.31 -1.77
C ILE A 97 -9.26 -8.10 -3.28
N PHE A 98 -8.32 -8.75 -3.97
CA PHE A 98 -8.13 -8.65 -5.43
C PHE A 98 -8.62 -9.88 -6.20
N LYS A 99 -9.85 -10.30 -5.94
CA LYS A 99 -10.53 -11.37 -6.70
C LYS A 99 -11.08 -10.85 -8.02
#